data_AF-A0A151AWK6-F1
#
_entry.id   AF-A0A151AWK6-F1
#
_cell.length_a   1.000
_cell.length_b   1.000
_cell.length_c   1.000
_cell.angle_alpha   90.00
_cell.angle_beta   90.00
_cell.angle_gamma   90.00
#
_symmetry.space_group_name_H-M   'P 1'
#
loop_
_entity.id
_entity.type
_entity.pdbx_description
1 polymer ?
#
loop_
_entity_poly.entity_id
_entity_poly.type
_entity_poly.pdbx_seq_one_letter_code
_entity_poly.pdbx_strand_id
1 'polypeptide(L)'
;MTLNFHELKKGGFIKQQGPGLFLMRLRTIGGHLTARDLENIAKVAAKYGRGEVHLTTRQGVEIPGVRLEDYQALIEEIKVLNLLPGACGPRIRSIVACPGMEVCPNGVVDTREMARQIDRAFFGREVPVKFKIAVADKVEIVLNMGGGV
;
A
#
# COMPACT_ATOMS: atom_id res chain seq x y z
N MET A 1 -2.11 27.49 -2.42
CA MET A 1 -1.42 26.60 -1.47
C MET A 1 -0.36 25.81 -2.23
N THR A 2 0.92 26.04 -1.94
CA THR A 2 2.04 25.28 -2.53
C THR A 2 2.13 23.91 -1.87
N LEU A 3 1.48 22.90 -2.46
CA LEU A 3 1.58 21.51 -2.02
C LEU A 3 3.03 21.02 -2.20
N ASN A 4 3.69 20.65 -1.10
CA ASN A 4 5.06 20.15 -1.11
C ASN A 4 5.10 18.68 -1.56
N PHE A 5 5.77 18.39 -2.67
CA PHE A 5 5.91 17.04 -3.22
C PHE A 5 6.52 16.02 -2.26
N HIS A 6 7.34 16.45 -1.30
CA HIS A 6 7.91 15.57 -0.30
C HIS A 6 6.84 15.07 0.68
N GLU A 7 5.90 15.94 1.07
CA GLU A 7 4.77 15.60 1.94
C GLU A 7 3.77 14.68 1.23
N LEU A 8 3.50 14.93 -0.06
CA LEU A 8 2.66 14.06 -0.89
C LEU A 8 3.19 12.61 -0.93
N LYS A 9 4.51 12.44 -1.03
CA LYS A 9 5.14 11.10 -0.96
C LYS A 9 4.98 10.45 0.41
N LYS A 10 4.88 11.20 1.51
CA LYS A 10 4.63 10.61 2.84
C LYS A 10 3.25 9.94 2.89
N GLY A 11 2.25 10.56 2.24
CA GLY A 11 0.88 10.05 2.13
C GLY A 11 0.61 9.04 1.01
N GLY A 12 1.67 8.47 0.39
CA GLY A 12 1.50 7.44 -0.62
C GLY A 12 1.17 7.96 -2.03
N PHE A 13 1.28 9.27 -2.24
CA PHE A 13 1.00 9.92 -3.52
C PHE A 13 2.28 10.03 -4.37
N ILE A 14 2.29 9.39 -5.54
CA ILE A 14 3.47 9.28 -6.41
C ILE A 14 3.18 9.98 -7.74
N LYS A 15 4.03 10.91 -8.16
CA LYS A 15 3.90 11.58 -9.47
C LYS A 15 3.96 10.57 -10.62
N GLN A 16 3.00 10.63 -11.53
CA GLN A 16 2.97 9.82 -12.75
C GLN A 16 3.52 10.59 -13.96
N GLN A 17 3.66 9.89 -15.09
CA GLN A 17 3.92 10.53 -16.37
C GLN A 17 2.65 11.29 -16.81
N GLY A 18 2.83 12.54 -17.24
CA GLY A 18 1.74 13.45 -17.60
C GLY A 18 1.58 14.63 -16.62
N PRO A 19 0.96 15.73 -17.08
CA PRO A 19 0.78 16.92 -16.25
C PRO A 19 -0.26 16.69 -15.15
N GLY A 20 0.13 16.90 -13.90
CA GLY A 20 -0.80 16.91 -12.75
C GLY A 20 -1.36 15.55 -12.32
N LEU A 21 -0.88 14.44 -12.89
CA LEU A 21 -1.36 13.08 -12.57
C LEU A 21 -0.47 12.37 -11.55
N PHE A 22 -1.12 11.62 -10.68
CA PHE A 22 -0.51 10.90 -9.58
C PHE A 22 -1.13 9.52 -9.39
N LEU A 23 -0.36 8.66 -8.75
CA LEU A 23 -0.72 7.33 -8.32
C LEU A 23 -0.92 7.39 -6.81
N MET A 24 -2.11 7.01 -6.34
CA MET A 24 -2.39 6.86 -4.93
C MET A 24 -2.10 5.43 -4.50
N ARG A 25 -1.13 5.23 -3.61
CA ARG A 25 -0.88 3.92 -3.00
C ARG A 25 -1.65 3.79 -1.70
N LEU A 26 -2.33 2.66 -1.51
CA LEU A 26 -3.01 2.32 -0.26
C LEU A 26 -2.13 1.42 0.62
N ARG A 27 -2.25 1.58 1.94
CA ARG A 27 -1.65 0.69 2.93
C ARG A 27 -2.54 -0.53 3.06
N THR A 28 -1.92 -1.68 2.87
CA THR A 28 -2.53 -3.01 2.86
C THR A 28 -1.58 -3.90 3.64
N ILE A 29 -2.08 -4.51 4.71
CA ILE A 29 -1.26 -5.26 5.66
C ILE A 29 -1.37 -6.73 5.28
N GLY A 30 -0.27 -7.31 4.81
CA GLY A 30 -0.24 -8.70 4.37
C GLY A 30 -1.14 -9.02 3.17
N GLY A 31 -1.57 -8.01 2.41
CA GLY A 31 -2.52 -8.21 1.31
C GLY A 31 -3.94 -8.57 1.72
N HIS A 32 -4.27 -8.47 3.02
CA HIS A 32 -5.60 -8.80 3.49
C HIS A 32 -6.54 -7.61 3.26
N LEU A 33 -7.57 -7.85 2.45
CA LEU A 33 -8.65 -6.92 2.13
C LEU A 33 -9.97 -7.65 2.28
N THR A 34 -10.94 -7.01 2.91
CA THR A 34 -12.32 -7.49 2.93
C THR A 34 -13.01 -7.19 1.60
N ALA A 35 -14.12 -7.87 1.30
CA ALA A 35 -14.96 -7.54 0.15
C ALA A 35 -15.41 -6.06 0.21
N ARG A 36 -15.71 -5.55 1.41
CA ARG A 36 -16.06 -4.16 1.64
C ARG A 36 -14.93 -3.20 1.30
N ASP A 37 -13.68 -3.55 1.63
CA ASP A 37 -12.52 -2.75 1.25
C ASP A 37 -12.38 -2.68 -0.27
N LEU A 38 -12.58 -3.80 -0.98
CA LEU A 38 -12.53 -3.84 -2.44
C LEU A 38 -13.63 -2.99 -3.08
N GLU A 39 -14.86 -3.04 -2.57
CA GLU A 39 -15.95 -2.15 -3.00
C GLU A 39 -15.60 -0.67 -2.80
N ASN A 40 -15.04 -0.32 -1.65
CA ASN A 40 -14.64 1.04 -1.34
C ASN A 40 -13.50 1.51 -2.24
N ILE A 41 -12.50 0.66 -2.47
CA ILE A 41 -11.40 0.91 -3.39
C ILE A 41 -11.93 1.15 -4.81
N ALA A 42 -12.87 0.34 -5.28
CA ALA A 42 -13.47 0.50 -6.61
C ALA A 42 -14.21 1.84 -6.73
N LYS A 43 -14.98 2.24 -5.71
CA LYS A 43 -15.65 3.56 -5.67
C LYS A 43 -14.65 4.72 -5.76
N VAL A 44 -13.58 4.65 -4.96
CA VAL A 44 -12.51 5.67 -4.96
C VAL A 44 -11.80 5.72 -6.32
N ALA A 45 -11.51 4.56 -6.92
CA ALA A 45 -10.86 4.47 -8.23
C ALA A 45 -11.73 5.03 -9.36
N ALA A 46 -13.04 4.80 -9.32
CA ALA A 46 -14.00 5.35 -10.28
C ALA A 46 -14.17 6.87 -10.13
N LYS A 47 -14.13 7.38 -8.89
CA LYS A 47 -14.36 8.80 -8.60
C LYS A 47 -13.13 9.68 -8.85
N TYR A 48 -11.96 9.24 -8.37
CA TYR A 48 -10.74 10.07 -8.36
C TYR A 48 -9.66 9.59 -9.33
N GLY A 49 -9.72 8.33 -9.77
CA GLY A 49 -8.73 7.75 -10.70
C GLY A 49 -9.29 7.55 -12.10
N ARG A 50 -8.70 6.61 -12.84
CA ARG A 50 -9.15 6.20 -14.19
C ARG A 50 -10.21 5.09 -14.18
N GLY A 51 -10.78 4.74 -13.02
CA GLY A 51 -11.68 3.58 -12.90
C GLY A 51 -10.96 2.22 -12.89
N GLU A 52 -9.65 2.20 -12.73
CA GLU A 52 -8.85 0.97 -12.63
C GLU A 52 -8.02 0.95 -11.35
N VAL A 53 -7.54 -0.23 -10.98
CA VAL A 53 -6.63 -0.42 -9.84
C VAL A 53 -5.48 -1.33 -10.25
N HIS A 54 -4.29 -1.06 -9.71
CA HIS A 54 -3.11 -1.88 -9.91
C HIS A 54 -2.77 -2.65 -8.65
N LEU A 55 -2.64 -3.98 -8.78
CA LEU A 55 -2.13 -4.85 -7.72
C LEU A 55 -0.62 -4.98 -7.84
N THR A 56 0.08 -4.69 -6.76
CA THR A 56 1.54 -4.68 -6.73
C THR A 56 2.11 -6.03 -6.33
N THR A 57 3.38 -6.25 -6.66
CA THR A 57 4.17 -7.41 -6.18
C THR A 57 4.33 -7.48 -4.67
N ARG A 58 3.93 -6.43 -3.94
CA ARG A 58 3.94 -6.37 -2.47
C ARG A 58 2.55 -6.52 -1.87
N GLN A 59 1.62 -7.16 -2.58
CA GLN A 59 0.25 -7.39 -2.13
C GLN A 59 -0.50 -6.09 -1.80
N GLY A 60 -0.08 -4.98 -2.42
CA GLY A 60 -0.70 -3.68 -2.23
C GLY A 60 -1.49 -3.20 -3.42
N VAL A 61 -2.36 -2.22 -3.16
CA VAL A 61 -3.28 -1.64 -4.15
C VAL A 61 -2.87 -0.21 -4.47
N GLU A 62 -2.93 0.13 -5.74
CA GLU A 62 -2.65 1.48 -6.24
C GLU A 62 -3.75 1.95 -7.18
N ILE A 63 -4.10 3.24 -7.09
CA ILE A 63 -5.12 3.89 -7.90
C ILE A 63 -4.41 4.91 -8.81
N PRO A 64 -4.28 4.64 -10.12
CA PRO A 64 -3.63 5.54 -11.07
C PRO A 64 -4.56 6.68 -11.54
N GLY A 65 -3.95 7.76 -12.00
CA GLY A 65 -4.61 8.89 -12.66
C GLY A 65 -5.33 9.85 -11.72
N VAL A 66 -4.92 9.90 -10.45
CA VAL A 66 -5.45 10.87 -9.49
C VAL A 66 -4.89 12.26 -9.79
N ARG A 67 -5.76 13.26 -9.88
CA ARG A 67 -5.34 14.66 -10.06
C ARG A 67 -4.86 15.26 -8.73
N LEU A 68 -3.90 16.18 -8.81
CA LEU A 68 -3.36 16.85 -7.62
C LEU A 68 -4.41 17.63 -6.83
N GLU A 69 -5.34 18.27 -7.53
CA GLU A 69 -6.44 19.05 -6.95
C GLU A 69 -7.38 18.21 -6.09
N ASP A 70 -7.54 16.93 -6.45
CA ASP A 70 -8.41 15.99 -5.74
C ASP A 70 -7.75 15.37 -4.50
N TYR A 71 -6.45 15.62 -4.27
CA TYR A 71 -5.67 14.96 -3.23
C TYR A 71 -6.29 15.08 -1.84
N GLN A 72 -6.70 16.29 -1.43
CA GLN A 72 -7.22 16.52 -0.08
C GLN A 72 -8.57 15.80 0.11
N ALA A 73 -9.47 15.91 -0.86
CA ALA A 73 -10.77 15.25 -0.85
C ALA A 73 -10.62 13.71 -0.84
N LEU A 74 -9.69 13.18 -1.65
CA LEU A 74 -9.36 11.77 -1.68
C LEU A 74 -8.88 11.27 -0.30
N ILE A 75 -7.94 11.98 0.34
CA ILE A 75 -7.39 11.58 1.66
C ILE A 75 -8.48 11.58 2.75
N GLU A 76 -9.41 12.52 2.71
CA GLU A 76 -10.54 12.55 3.63
C GLU A 76 -11.52 11.41 3.38
N GLU A 77 -11.84 11.13 2.11
CA GLU A 77 -12.77 10.07 1.76
C GLU A 77 -12.22 8.67 2.08
N ILE A 78 -10.96 8.39 1.78
CA ILE A 78 -10.37 7.08 2.13
C ILE A 78 -10.39 6.84 3.64
N LYS A 79 -10.19 7.88 4.47
CA LYS A 79 -10.27 7.77 5.94
C LYS A 79 -11.67 7.41 6.40
N VAL A 80 -12.71 8.03 5.82
CA VAL A 80 -14.11 7.71 6.12
C VAL A 80 -14.45 6.27 5.70
N LEU A 81 -13.85 5.78 4.61
CA LEU A 81 -14.04 4.43 4.10
C LEU A 81 -13.20 3.36 4.81
N ASN A 82 -12.51 3.71 5.92
CA ASN A 82 -11.56 2.86 6.64
C ASN A 82 -10.38 2.34 5.80
N LEU A 83 -10.07 3.02 4.70
CA LEU A 83 -8.87 2.77 3.91
C LEU A 83 -7.72 3.66 4.42
N LEU A 84 -6.50 3.15 4.34
CA LEU A 84 -5.32 3.84 4.85
C LEU A 84 -4.39 4.25 3.72
N PRO A 85 -3.80 5.47 3.76
CA PRO A 85 -2.78 5.85 2.80
C PRO A 85 -1.50 5.03 2.99
N GLY A 86 -0.88 4.65 1.88
CA GLY A 86 0.42 3.99 1.85
C GLY A 86 1.56 4.94 2.21
N ALA A 87 2.77 4.40 2.35
CA ALA A 87 3.98 5.19 2.57
C ALA A 87 4.91 5.12 1.35
N CYS A 88 5.49 6.27 0.97
CA CYS A 88 6.54 6.36 -0.03
C CYS A 88 7.77 7.15 0.48
N GLY A 89 8.83 7.13 -0.33
CA GLY A 89 10.13 7.69 0.05
C GLY A 89 10.98 6.73 0.92
N PRO A 90 11.95 7.29 1.68
CA PRO A 90 12.87 6.55 2.53
C PRO A 90 12.19 6.21 3.87
N ARG A 91 11.19 5.33 3.79
CA ARG A 91 10.34 4.88 4.90
C ARG A 91 10.13 3.38 4.83
N ILE A 92 9.76 2.80 5.97
CA ILE A 92 9.30 1.41 6.04
C ILE A 92 7.97 1.30 5.28
N ARG A 93 7.92 0.38 4.31
CA ARG A 93 6.75 0.12 3.47
C ARG A 93 5.77 -0.85 4.12
N SER A 94 4.57 -0.95 3.56
CA SER A 94 3.57 -1.95 3.94
C SER A 94 4.16 -3.36 3.99
N ILE A 95 3.76 -4.11 5.01
CA ILE A 95 4.24 -5.45 5.30
C ILE A 95 3.58 -6.45 4.36
N VAL A 96 4.38 -7.34 3.77
CA VAL A 96 3.91 -8.49 2.99
C VAL A 96 3.79 -9.68 3.93
N ALA A 97 2.74 -10.49 3.79
CA ALA A 97 2.56 -11.68 4.62
C ALA A 97 2.02 -12.83 3.77
N CYS A 98 2.43 -14.07 4.09
CA CYS A 98 1.74 -15.23 3.54
C CYS A 98 0.35 -15.39 4.19
N PRO A 99 -0.57 -16.18 3.60
CA PRO A 99 -1.92 -16.35 4.12
C PRO A 99 -2.02 -16.88 5.56
N GLY A 100 -0.95 -17.47 6.10
CA GLY A 100 -0.83 -17.94 7.48
C GLY A 100 -1.61 -19.23 7.78
N MET A 101 -1.57 -19.64 9.05
CA MET A 101 -2.26 -20.85 9.54
C MET A 101 -3.77 -20.87 9.37
N GLU A 102 -4.42 -19.71 9.21
CA GLU A 102 -5.88 -19.64 8.99
C GLU A 102 -6.31 -20.17 7.61
N VAL A 103 -5.43 -20.15 6.61
CA VAL A 103 -5.76 -20.56 5.23
C VAL A 103 -4.83 -21.64 4.71
N CYS A 104 -3.55 -21.62 5.09
CA CYS A 104 -2.59 -22.63 4.69
C CYS A 104 -2.73 -23.86 5.59
N PRO A 105 -3.04 -25.06 5.04
CA PRO A 105 -3.14 -26.29 5.84
C PRO A 105 -1.80 -26.69 6.49
N ASN A 106 -0.69 -26.15 5.99
CA ASN A 106 0.65 -26.35 6.54
C ASN A 106 1.14 -25.18 7.38
N GLY A 107 0.25 -24.23 7.71
CA GLY A 107 0.64 -23.06 8.49
C GLY A 107 0.78 -23.41 9.97
N VAL A 108 1.89 -23.00 10.56
CA VAL A 108 2.25 -23.17 11.96
C VAL A 108 2.09 -21.85 12.73
N VAL A 109 2.19 -20.71 12.03
CA VAL A 109 2.19 -19.37 12.64
C VAL A 109 1.08 -18.48 12.07
N ASP A 110 0.48 -17.66 12.94
CA ASP A 110 -0.38 -16.55 12.51
C ASP A 110 0.46 -15.39 11.97
N THR A 111 0.80 -15.50 10.69
CA THR A 111 1.55 -14.46 9.96
C THR A 111 0.75 -13.18 9.76
N ARG A 112 -0.59 -13.22 9.86
CA ARG A 112 -1.45 -12.05 9.69
C ARG A 112 -1.34 -11.14 10.89
N GLU A 113 -1.49 -11.70 12.08
CA GLU A 113 -1.35 -10.91 13.30
C GLU A 113 0.09 -10.43 13.50
N MET A 114 1.08 -11.26 13.18
CA MET A 114 2.48 -10.82 13.17
C MET A 114 2.71 -9.64 12.21
N ALA A 115 2.16 -9.70 11.00
CA ALA A 115 2.24 -8.60 10.05
C ALA A 115 1.57 -7.33 10.59
N ARG A 116 0.40 -7.44 11.24
CA ARG A 116 -0.27 -6.29 11.89
C ARG A 116 0.56 -5.72 13.04
N GLN A 117 1.20 -6.55 13.87
CA GLN A 117 2.07 -6.08 14.96
C GLN A 117 3.27 -5.32 14.43
N ILE A 118 3.96 -5.86 13.42
CA ILE A 118 5.11 -5.20 12.78
C ILE A 118 4.67 -3.91 12.09
N ASP A 119 3.53 -3.93 11.40
CA ASP A 119 2.98 -2.77 10.71
C ASP A 119 2.59 -1.67 11.71
N ARG A 120 1.95 -2.01 12.84
CA ARG A 120 1.68 -1.07 13.95
C ARG A 120 2.97 -0.48 14.54
N ALA A 121 3.99 -1.31 14.72
CA ALA A 121 5.24 -0.86 15.31
C ALA A 121 6.05 0.03 14.36
N PHE A 122 6.16 -0.32 13.08
CA PHE A 122 7.22 0.19 12.20
C PHE A 122 6.75 0.92 10.95
N PHE A 123 5.51 0.78 10.50
CA PHE A 123 5.06 1.38 9.25
C PHE A 123 5.28 2.90 9.23
N GLY A 124 5.79 3.42 8.11
CA GLY A 124 5.97 4.86 7.91
C GLY A 124 7.14 5.48 8.69
N ARG A 125 7.87 4.72 9.53
CA ARG A 125 9.09 5.22 10.16
C ARG A 125 10.13 5.62 9.12
N GLU A 126 10.77 6.76 9.35
CA GLU A 126 11.87 7.25 8.51
C GLU A 126 13.12 6.39 8.71
N VAL A 127 13.76 6.07 7.59
CA VAL A 127 14.95 5.22 7.52
C VAL A 127 15.85 5.79 6.41
N PRO A 128 17.17 5.54 6.39
CA PRO A 128 18.06 6.14 5.38
C PRO A 128 17.68 5.83 3.93
N VAL A 129 17.13 4.64 3.69
CA VAL A 129 16.66 4.18 2.37
C VAL A 129 15.34 3.43 2.51
N LYS A 130 14.60 3.23 1.40
CA LYS A 130 13.35 2.44 1.40
C LYS A 130 13.58 1.06 2.03
N PHE A 131 12.85 0.75 3.09
CA PHE A 131 12.99 -0.54 3.79
C PHE A 131 11.69 -1.35 3.67
N LYS A 132 11.83 -2.66 3.44
CA LYS A 132 10.73 -3.57 3.13
C LYS A 132 10.81 -4.79 4.03
N ILE A 133 9.69 -5.16 4.62
CA ILE A 133 9.57 -6.35 5.47
C ILE A 133 8.57 -7.32 4.81
N ALA A 134 8.84 -8.61 4.95
CA ALA A 134 7.94 -9.69 4.57
C ALA A 134 7.95 -10.75 5.69
N VAL A 135 6.77 -11.30 5.99
CA VAL A 135 6.57 -12.35 6.98
C VAL A 135 6.08 -13.59 6.26
N ALA A 136 6.77 -14.70 6.44
CA ALA A 136 6.37 -15.99 5.88
C ALA A 136 6.58 -17.08 6.93
N ASP A 137 5.63 -17.99 6.99
CA ASP A 137 5.65 -19.13 7.92
C ASP A 137 6.63 -20.22 7.43
N LYS A 138 6.56 -20.52 6.13
CA LYS A 138 7.58 -21.30 5.43
C LYS A 138 8.44 -20.38 4.59
N VAL A 139 9.76 -20.55 4.69
CA VAL A 139 10.71 -19.94 3.77
C VAL A 139 10.67 -20.71 2.46
N GLU A 140 9.68 -20.44 1.62
CA GLU A 140 9.83 -20.68 0.18
C GLU A 140 10.53 -19.45 -0.39
N ILE A 141 11.79 -19.63 -0.78
CA ILE A 141 12.58 -18.58 -1.41
C ILE A 141 12.00 -18.34 -2.81
N VAL A 142 11.00 -17.49 -2.92
CA VAL A 142 10.63 -16.90 -4.21
C VAL A 142 11.65 -15.78 -4.48
N LEU A 143 12.76 -16.15 -5.12
CA LEU A 143 13.78 -15.21 -5.58
C LEU A 143 13.15 -14.25 -6.59
N ASN A 144 12.74 -13.06 -6.13
CA ASN A 144 12.51 -11.95 -7.03
C ASN A 144 13.77 -11.08 -7.03
N MET A 145 14.77 -11.54 -7.79
CA MET A 145 15.99 -10.79 -8.08
C MET A 145 15.67 -9.64 -9.03
N GLY A 146 15.02 -8.61 -8.51
CA GLY A 146 14.86 -7.32 -9.17
C GLY A 146 16.14 -6.50 -9.02
N GLY A 147 17.21 -6.94 -9.69
CA GLY A 147 18.35 -6.08 -9.99
C GLY A 147 17.87 -4.94 -10.87
N GLY A 148 18.09 -3.70 -10.43
CA GLY A 148 17.99 -2.55 -11.31
C GLY A 148 19.07 -2.67 -12.37
N VAL A 149 18.68 -2.41 -13.61
CA VAL A 149 19.56 -1.92 -14.68
C VAL A 149 20.56 -0.89 -14.16
#